data_AF-A0A7X7BZ71-F1
#
_entry.id   AF-A0A7X7BZ71-F1
#
_cell.length_a   1.000
_cell.length_b   1.000
_cell.length_c   1.000
_cell.angle_alpha   90.00
_cell.angle_beta   90.00
_cell.angle_gamma   90.00
#
_symmetry.space_group_name_H-M   'P 1'
#
loop_
_entity.id
_entity.type
_entity.pdbx_description
1 polymer ?
#
loop_
_entity_poly.entity_id
_entity_poly.type
_entity_poly.pdbx_seq_one_letter_code
_entity_poly.pdbx_strand_id
1 'polypeptide(L)' 'MKIEEAILFCLSSSNRGMRTEQIASMINKSQLYTRTDGQPVTSKQVYAVVMQYPDTFVKAEGRIMLMI' A
#
# COMPACT_ATOMS: atom_id res chain seq x y z
N MET A 1 -0.78 1.73 13.53
CA MET A 1 -1.25 1.76 12.13
C MET A 1 -1.17 0.35 11.59
N LYS A 2 -2.22 -0.12 10.93
CA LYS A 2 -2.21 -1.38 10.17
C LYS A 2 -1.62 -1.15 8.78
N ILE A 3 -1.18 -2.22 8.11
CA ILE A 3 -0.65 -2.12 6.75
C ILE A 3 -1.67 -1.58 5.75
N GLU A 4 -2.96 -1.89 5.91
CA GLU A 4 -4.06 -1.34 5.09
C GLU A 4 -4.16 0.19 5.18
N GLU A 5 -4.04 0.75 6.40
CA GLU A 5 -4.08 2.19 6.67
C GLU A 5 -2.84 2.88 6.09
N ALA A 6 -1.68 2.22 6.16
CA ALA A 6 -0.45 2.73 5.56
C ALA A 6 -0.53 2.80 4.02
N ILE A 7 -1.15 1.80 3.39
CA ILE A 7 -1.41 1.80 1.94
C ILE A 7 -2.39 2.91 1.57
N LEU A 8 -3.49 3.06 2.33
CA LEU A 8 -4.47 4.12 2.15
C LEU A 8 -3.81 5.50 2.22
N PHE A 9 -2.94 5.72 3.22
CA PHE A 9 -2.19 6.98 3.38
C PHE A 9 -1.28 7.26 2.18
N CYS A 10 -0.55 6.27 1.67
CA CYS A 10 0.30 6.45 0.49
C CYS A 10 -0.51 6.92 -0.74
N LEU A 11 -1.65 6.29 -0.98
CA LEU A 11 -2.48 6.61 -2.14
C LEU A 11 -3.13 7.98 -2.00
N SER A 12 -3.71 8.31 -0.85
CA SER A 12 -4.33 9.61 -0.60
C SER A 12 -3.33 10.77 -0.63
N SER A 13 -2.12 10.56 -0.08
CA SER A 13 -1.06 11.58 -0.08
C SER A 13 -0.49 11.85 -1.47
N SER A 14 -0.55 10.87 -2.38
CA SER A 14 0.00 10.99 -3.74
C SER A 14 -0.99 11.54 -4.77
N ASN A 15 -2.29 11.57 -4.43
CA ASN A 15 -3.41 11.93 -5.30
C ASN A 15 -3.37 11.23 -6.68
N ARG A 16 -2.84 9.99 -6.74
CA ARG A 16 -2.71 9.19 -7.96
C ARG A 16 -2.57 7.70 -7.65
N GLY A 17 -2.74 6.86 -8.67
CA GLY A 17 -2.42 5.45 -8.58
C GLY A 17 -0.92 5.18 -8.45
N MET A 18 -0.54 4.22 -7.59
CA MET A 18 0.85 3.85 -7.32
C MET A 18 1.10 2.37 -7.60
N ARG A 19 2.31 2.02 -8.05
CA ARG A 19 2.74 0.61 -8.12
C ARG A 19 3.00 0.07 -6.72
N THR A 20 2.87 -1.25 -6.55
CA THR A 20 3.10 -1.93 -5.27
C THR A 20 4.50 -1.70 -4.70
N GLU A 21 5.51 -1.56 -5.55
CA GLU A 21 6.90 -1.27 -5.16
C GLU A 21 7.04 0.16 -4.62
N GLN A 22 6.32 1.11 -5.21
CA GLN A 22 6.33 2.50 -4.79
C GLN A 22 5.65 2.65 -3.42
N ILE A 23 4.52 1.98 -3.23
CA ILE A 23 3.80 1.95 -1.96
C ILE A 23 4.68 1.34 -0.87
N ALA A 24 5.25 0.14 -1.11
CA ALA A 24 6.15 -0.51 -0.16
C ALA A 24 7.37 0.39 0.19
N SER A 25 7.96 1.04 -0.82
CA SER A 25 9.08 1.96 -0.61
C SER A 25 8.69 3.15 0.28
N MET A 26 7.52 3.74 0.05
CA MET A 26 7.03 4.87 0.85
C MET A 26 6.71 4.45 2.29
N ILE A 27 6.02 3.31 2.48
CA ILE A 27 5.74 2.76 3.81
C ILE A 27 7.03 2.57 4.61
N ASN A 28 8.05 1.97 4.00
CA ASN A 28 9.32 1.70 4.68
C ASN A 28 10.12 2.99 4.94
N LYS A 29 10.21 3.91 3.96
CA LYS A 29 10.97 5.17 4.11
C LYS A 29 10.36 6.09 5.16
N SER A 30 9.03 6.14 5.21
CA SER A 30 8.29 6.99 6.14
C SER A 30 7.90 6.28 7.43
N GLN A 31 8.34 5.01 7.62
CA GLN A 31 8.03 4.18 8.80
C GLN A 31 6.54 4.16 9.15
N LEU A 32 5.68 4.10 8.14
CA LEU A 32 4.22 4.12 8.33
C LEU A 32 3.70 2.81 8.96
N TYR A 33 4.42 1.71 8.75
CA TYR A 33 4.09 0.42 9.33
C TYR A 33 5.37 -0.36 9.59
N THR A 34 5.46 -0.95 10.78
CA THR A 34 6.57 -1.82 11.19
C THR A 34 6.06 -3.25 11.27
N ARG A 35 6.67 -4.16 10.52
CA ARG A 35 6.36 -5.59 10.62
C ARG A 35 6.81 -6.14 11.98
N THR A 36 6.09 -7.12 12.49
CA THR A 36 6.42 -7.79 13.77
C THR A 36 7.79 -8.48 13.75
N ASP A 37 8.24 -8.93 12.58
CA ASP A 37 9.56 -9.53 12.36
C ASP A 37 10.67 -8.51 12.07
N GLY A 38 10.37 -7.21 12.15
CA GLY A 38 11.32 -6.12 11.90
C GLY A 38 11.75 -5.96 10.43
N GLN A 39 11.26 -6.81 9.52
CA GLN A 39 11.66 -6.75 8.12
C GLN A 39 10.92 -5.62 7.38
N PRO A 40 11.46 -5.13 6.26
CA PRO A 40 10.77 -4.16 5.42
C PRO A 40 9.49 -4.75 4.79
N VAL A 41 8.49 -3.91 4.58
CA VAL A 41 7.30 -4.26 3.79
C VAL A 41 7.71 -4.53 2.34
N THR A 42 7.21 -5.62 1.78
CA THR A 42 7.46 -5.99 0.38
C THR A 42 6.28 -5.62 -0.52
N SER A 43 6.53 -5.45 -1.82
CA SER A 43 5.46 -5.22 -2.81
C SER A 43 4.45 -6.37 -2.85
N LYS A 44 4.89 -7.62 -2.60
CA LYS A 44 4.01 -8.80 -2.49
C LYS A 44 3.04 -8.69 -1.32
N GLN A 45 3.50 -8.21 -0.17
CA GLN A 45 2.62 -7.98 0.99
C GLN A 45 1.61 -6.86 0.71
N VAL A 46 2.04 -5.76 0.09
CA VAL A 46 1.13 -4.70 -0.36
C VAL A 46 0.05 -5.28 -1.27
N TYR A 47 0.46 -6.07 -2.29
CA TYR A 47 -0.47 -6.70 -3.20
C TYR A 47 -1.47 -7.62 -2.48
N ALA A 48 -0.99 -8.47 -1.57
CA ALA A 48 -1.83 -9.38 -0.81
C ALA A 48 -2.90 -8.63 0.00
N VAL A 49 -2.52 -7.54 0.67
CA VAL A 49 -3.45 -6.70 1.43
C VAL A 49 -4.46 -6.02 0.51
N VAL A 50 -4.01 -5.44 -0.60
CA VAL A 50 -4.90 -4.81 -1.60
C VAL A 50 -5.98 -5.79 -2.07
N MET A 51 -5.62 -7.05 -2.35
CA MET A 51 -6.59 -8.07 -2.78
C MET A 51 -7.57 -8.49 -1.68
N GLN A 52 -7.26 -8.25 -0.41
CA GLN A 52 -8.16 -8.53 0.73
C GLN A 52 -9.21 -7.43 0.93
N TYR A 53 -9.01 -6.24 0.37
CA TYR A 53 -9.88 -5.08 0.54
C TYR A 53 -10.36 -4.51 -0.82
N PRO A 54 -11.15 -5.28 -1.60
CA PRO A 54 -11.60 -4.87 -2.93
C PRO A 54 -12.55 -3.66 -2.92
N ASP A 55 -13.24 -3.42 -1.79
CA ASP A 55 -14.12 -2.25 -1.63
C ASP A 55 -13.33 -0.95 -1.40
N THR A 56 -12.04 -1.05 -1.06
CA THR A 56 -11.16 0.10 -0.77
C THR A 56 -10.16 0.34 -1.90
N PHE A 57 -9.65 -0.72 -2.51
CA PHE A 57 -8.57 -0.63 -3.49
C PHE A 57 -8.93 -1.31 -4.80
N VAL A 58 -8.51 -0.70 -5.91
CA VAL A 58 -8.62 -1.27 -7.25
C VAL A 58 -7.27 -1.30 -7.94
N LYS A 59 -7.04 -2.36 -8.72
CA LYS A 59 -5.89 -2.45 -9.62
C LYS A 59 -6.30 -2.06 -11.03
N ALA A 60 -5.79 -0.94 -11.52
CA ALA A 60 -6.02 -0.45 -12.87
C ALA A 60 -4.68 -0.05 -13.50
N GLU A 61 -4.45 -0.45 -14.76
CA GLU A 61 -3.26 -0.05 -15.54
C GLU A 61 -1.91 -0.31 -14.83
N GLY A 62 -1.83 -1.42 -14.09
CA GLY A 62 -0.62 -1.79 -13.34
C GLY A 62 -0.35 -0.96 -12.08
N ARG A 63 -1.34 -0.18 -11.62
CA ARG A 63 -1.28 0.64 -10.41
C ARG A 63 -2.41 0.26 -9.46
N ILE A 64 -2.22 0.54 -8.18
CA ILE A 64 -3.25 0.50 -7.15
C ILE A 64 -3.82 1.90 -7.01
N MET A 65 -5.14 2.00 -7.00
CA MET A 65 -5.91 3.23 -6.79
C MET A 65 -6.90 3.02 -5.65
N LEU A 66 -7.41 4.10 -5.10
CA LEU A 66 -8.55 4.05 -4.18
C LEU A 66 -9.83 3.87 -5.00
N MET A 67 -10.72 3.02 -4.50
CA MET A 67 -12.11 3.01 -4.92
C MET A 67 -12.78 4.25 -4.34
N ILE A 68 -13.34 5.09 -5.21
CA ILE A 68 -14.13 6.29 -4.91
C ILE A 68 -15.45 6.24 -5.66
#